data_AF-A0A2N1HW67-F1
#
_entry.id   AF-A0A2N1HW67-F1
#
_cell.length_a   1.000
_cell.length_b   1.000
_cell.length_c   1.000
_cell.angle_alpha   90.00
_cell.angle_beta   90.00
_cell.angle_gamma   90.00
#
_symmetry.space_group_name_H-M   'P 1'
#
loop_
_entity.id
_entity.type
_entity.pdbx_description
1 polymer ?
#
loop_
_entity_poly.entity_id
_entity_poly.type
_entity_poly.pdbx_seq_one_letter_code
_entity_poly.pdbx_strand_id
1 'polypeptide(L)'
;MNKVQNGNADNNAKAKKRMATVYLTMLCVFITAMLTSVKVHANSTNHWQPVASETLLKLPANLIEKRIQQDFEMSPLANQLLSLESNIADKGDKIKALQSLLIDASANQMTEEQVSLLQIKSSYLDDMQLSQSLRQDALNKKQYLYEDVLRKLFHQQNSSANLDMQKLRAKQEEAKQRMDRVIAQVDATLLNGRLDKTSPYADEFAINLGKIEQLKKAISQHQSSLAPTIDGVEVSAQEYVRQLLMQAASDQSLLDQEALMISYMAKLVALDAQSIEFRLAYEETEDGVVINNFTKPNQAADLFF
;
A
#
# COMPACT_ATOMS: atom_id res chain seq x y z
N MET A 1 30.14 -14.31 89.21
CA MET A 1 30.83 -13.86 87.97
C MET A 1 29.91 -14.12 86.78
N ASN A 2 29.96 -13.21 85.81
CA ASN A 2 28.92 -12.81 84.84
C ASN A 2 28.71 -13.72 83.61
N LYS A 3 27.59 -13.46 82.90
CA LYS A 3 27.11 -13.97 81.57
C LYS A 3 26.38 -15.32 81.66
N VAL A 4 25.17 -15.51 81.12
CA VAL A 4 24.72 -15.22 79.74
C VAL A 4 23.20 -14.97 79.72
N GLN A 5 22.77 -13.70 79.59
CA GLN A 5 21.52 -13.33 78.94
C GLN A 5 21.89 -12.94 77.50
N ASN A 6 21.76 -13.85 76.54
CA ASN A 6 21.88 -13.48 75.12
C ASN A 6 21.16 -14.46 74.17
N GLY A 7 20.05 -15.06 74.62
CA GLY A 7 19.29 -16.05 73.83
C GLY A 7 18.06 -15.51 73.10
N ASN A 8 17.58 -14.30 73.41
CA ASN A 8 16.24 -13.86 72.99
C ASN A 8 16.22 -12.81 71.87
N ALA A 9 17.35 -12.16 71.56
CA ALA A 9 17.44 -11.17 70.48
C ALA A 9 17.61 -11.81 69.10
N ASP A 10 18.22 -12.99 69.02
CA ASP A 10 18.63 -13.59 67.74
C ASP A 10 17.49 -14.32 67.00
N ASN A 11 16.48 -14.80 67.73
CA ASN A 11 15.32 -15.48 67.15
C ASN A 11 14.34 -14.51 66.49
N ASN A 12 14.20 -13.29 67.02
CA ASN A 12 13.28 -12.28 66.49
C ASN A 12 13.84 -11.62 65.21
N ALA A 13 15.17 -11.52 65.07
CA ALA A 13 15.84 -11.04 63.86
C ALA A 13 15.76 -12.04 62.70
N LYS A 14 15.86 -13.36 62.98
CA LYS A 14 15.73 -14.42 61.98
C LYS A 14 14.29 -14.57 61.46
N ALA A 15 13.29 -14.39 62.32
CA ALA A 15 11.88 -14.41 61.92
C ALA A 15 11.51 -13.22 61.02
N LYS A 16 11.98 -12.01 61.33
CA LYS A 16 11.76 -10.82 60.50
C LYS A 16 12.47 -10.89 59.14
N LYS A 17 13.69 -11.46 59.08
CA LYS A 17 14.38 -11.69 57.80
C LYS A 17 13.63 -12.70 56.93
N ARG A 18 13.10 -13.79 57.50
CA ARG A 18 12.34 -14.79 56.74
C ARG A 18 11.01 -14.26 56.19
N MET A 19 10.28 -13.41 56.94
CA MET A 19 9.08 -12.75 56.39
C MET A 19 9.41 -11.75 55.28
N ALA A 20 10.48 -10.96 55.43
CA ALA A 20 10.88 -9.98 54.41
C ALA A 20 11.32 -10.65 53.09
N THR A 21 11.93 -11.84 53.15
CA THR A 21 12.30 -12.59 51.93
C THR A 21 11.09 -13.16 51.20
N VAL A 22 10.03 -13.56 51.92
CA VAL A 22 8.80 -14.12 51.30
C VAL A 22 7.96 -13.02 50.62
N TYR A 23 7.88 -11.82 51.20
CA TYR A 23 7.20 -10.69 50.54
C TYR A 23 7.98 -10.15 49.34
N LEU A 24 9.31 -10.18 49.37
CA LEU A 24 10.14 -9.73 48.25
C LEU A 24 10.11 -10.72 47.07
N THR A 25 10.02 -12.04 47.32
CA THR A 25 9.89 -13.03 46.24
C THR A 25 8.48 -13.11 45.68
N MET A 26 7.43 -12.84 46.49
CA MET A 26 6.05 -12.79 46.00
C MET A 26 5.76 -11.52 45.17
N LEU A 27 6.46 -10.40 45.42
CA LEU A 27 6.37 -9.17 44.62
C LEU A 27 7.05 -9.30 43.24
N CYS A 28 8.09 -10.13 43.11
CA CYS A 28 8.80 -10.33 41.84
C CYS A 28 8.05 -11.25 40.85
N VAL A 29 7.11 -12.06 41.31
CA VAL A 29 6.29 -12.94 40.45
C VAL A 29 5.05 -12.21 39.91
N PHE A 30 4.58 -11.15 40.58
CA PHE A 30 3.43 -10.37 40.09
C PHE A 30 3.79 -9.28 39.06
N ILE A 31 5.05 -8.81 39.03
CA ILE A 31 5.48 -7.78 38.05
C ILE A 31 5.90 -8.42 36.71
N THR A 32 6.25 -9.71 36.69
CA THR A 32 6.62 -10.42 35.45
C THR A 32 5.42 -10.87 34.62
N ALA A 33 4.19 -10.83 35.15
CA ALA A 33 2.97 -11.17 34.43
C ALA A 33 2.30 -9.97 33.69
N MET A 34 2.79 -8.74 33.87
CA MET A 34 2.26 -7.51 33.23
C MET A 34 3.17 -6.96 32.11
N LEU A 35 4.20 -7.71 31.73
CA LEU A 35 5.11 -7.42 30.61
C LEU A 35 5.04 -8.51 29.53
N THR A 36 3.88 -9.17 29.38
CA THR A 36 3.57 -9.79 28.09
C THR A 36 3.39 -8.65 27.11
N SER A 37 4.46 -8.40 26.35
CA SER A 37 4.39 -7.56 25.15
C SER A 37 3.16 -8.02 24.39
N VAL A 38 2.19 -7.12 24.23
CA VAL A 38 1.20 -7.26 23.18
C VAL A 38 2.04 -7.55 21.95
N LYS A 39 1.94 -8.76 21.40
CA LYS A 39 2.38 -8.99 20.04
C LYS A 39 1.45 -8.17 19.19
N VAL A 40 1.75 -6.88 19.07
CA VAL A 40 1.40 -6.10 17.90
C VAL A 40 1.98 -6.94 16.79
N HIS A 41 1.10 -7.64 16.07
CA HIS A 41 1.45 -8.20 14.79
C HIS A 41 1.69 -6.98 13.90
N ALA A 42 2.90 -6.43 13.97
CA ALA A 42 3.48 -5.78 12.83
C ALA A 42 3.50 -6.88 11.78
N ASN A 43 2.53 -6.87 10.87
CA ASN A 43 2.62 -7.67 9.66
C ASN A 43 3.73 -7.03 8.81
N SER A 44 4.97 -7.29 9.20
CA SER A 44 6.17 -6.87 8.53
C SER A 44 6.31 -7.73 7.27
N THR A 45 5.70 -7.29 6.18
CA THR A 45 6.13 -7.48 4.78
C THR A 45 5.17 -6.83 3.77
N ASN A 46 4.55 -5.67 4.08
CA ASN A 46 3.77 -4.90 3.09
C ASN A 46 4.53 -3.64 2.64
N HIS A 47 5.49 -3.87 1.74
CA HIS A 47 6.66 -3.00 1.47
C HIS A 47 6.40 -1.86 0.47
N TRP A 48 5.21 -1.74 -0.13
CA TRP A 48 4.96 -0.58 -1.00
C TRP A 48 4.82 0.67 -0.13
N GLN A 49 5.78 1.57 -0.27
CA GLN A 49 5.88 2.83 0.47
C GLN A 49 6.19 3.94 -0.54
N PRO A 50 5.17 4.41 -1.28
CA PRO A 50 5.40 5.44 -2.27
C PRO A 50 5.74 6.76 -1.56
N VAL A 51 6.65 7.53 -2.17
CA VAL A 51 7.08 8.82 -1.65
C VAL A 51 6.99 9.86 -2.75
N ALA A 52 6.48 11.05 -2.43
CA ALA A 52 6.52 12.19 -3.34
C ALA A 52 7.95 12.75 -3.39
N SER A 53 8.79 12.00 -4.10
CA SER A 53 10.20 12.31 -4.38
C SER A 53 10.33 13.53 -5.28
N GLU A 54 11.48 14.20 -5.23
CA GLU A 54 11.74 15.31 -6.14
C GLU A 54 11.65 14.92 -7.62
N THR A 55 12.03 13.68 -7.93
CA THR A 55 11.92 13.14 -9.28
C THR A 55 10.47 13.08 -9.72
N LEU A 56 9.55 12.61 -8.86
CA LEU A 56 8.11 12.59 -9.12
C LEU A 56 7.54 14.01 -9.32
N LEU A 57 7.96 14.98 -8.51
CA LEU A 57 7.49 16.38 -8.61
C LEU A 57 7.99 17.11 -9.84
N LYS A 58 9.16 16.72 -10.36
CA LYS A 58 9.75 17.26 -11.59
C LYS A 58 9.18 16.62 -12.84
N LEU A 59 8.41 15.52 -12.72
CA LEU A 59 7.79 14.90 -13.86
C LEU A 59 6.72 15.82 -14.47
N PRO A 60 6.56 15.76 -15.80
CA PRO A 60 5.37 16.24 -16.47
C PRO A 60 4.12 15.64 -15.81
N ALA A 61 3.10 16.47 -15.57
CA ALA A 61 1.94 16.05 -14.80
C ALA A 61 1.22 14.83 -15.42
N ASN A 62 1.17 14.76 -16.75
CA ASN A 62 0.63 13.63 -17.51
C ASN A 62 1.38 12.29 -17.33
N LEU A 63 2.55 12.30 -16.66
CA LEU A 63 3.35 11.11 -16.34
C LEU A 63 3.33 10.75 -14.84
N ILE A 64 2.81 11.62 -13.97
CA ILE A 64 2.77 11.38 -12.53
C ILE A 64 2.07 10.05 -12.24
N GLU A 65 0.88 9.85 -12.80
CA GLU A 65 0.11 8.64 -12.54
C GLU A 65 0.80 7.39 -13.06
N LYS A 66 1.29 7.44 -14.30
CA LYS A 66 2.01 6.32 -14.91
C LYS A 66 3.22 5.91 -14.08
N ARG A 67 3.95 6.87 -13.53
CA ARG A 67 5.12 6.57 -12.69
C ARG A 67 4.72 5.91 -11.38
N ILE A 68 3.65 6.38 -10.74
CA ILE A 68 3.12 5.81 -9.49
C ILE A 68 2.64 4.39 -9.73
N GLN A 69 1.90 4.17 -10.81
CA GLN A 69 1.41 2.85 -11.19
C GLN A 69 2.56 1.88 -11.47
N GLN A 70 3.57 2.32 -12.22
CA GLN A 70 4.75 1.51 -12.51
C GLN A 70 5.54 1.16 -11.24
N ASP A 71 5.64 2.10 -10.28
CA ASP A 71 6.28 1.87 -8.98
C ASP A 71 5.52 0.82 -8.15
N PHE A 72 4.18 0.91 -8.13
CA PHE A 72 3.33 -0.07 -7.49
C PHE A 72 3.49 -1.47 -8.12
N GLU A 73 3.45 -1.57 -9.44
CA GLU A 73 3.58 -2.85 -10.18
C GLU A 73 4.91 -3.56 -9.91
N MET A 74 5.98 -2.80 -9.71
CA MET A 74 7.29 -3.35 -9.35
C MET A 74 7.42 -3.71 -7.86
N SER A 75 6.45 -3.33 -7.03
CA SER A 75 6.47 -3.61 -5.61
C SER A 75 6.11 -5.09 -5.34
N PRO A 76 6.73 -5.74 -4.34
CA PRO A 76 6.29 -7.07 -3.93
C PRO A 76 4.82 -7.18 -3.42
N LEU A 77 4.06 -6.08 -3.31
CA LEU A 77 2.67 -5.99 -2.83
C LEU A 77 1.79 -6.27 -4.04
N ALA A 78 2.15 -5.72 -5.20
CA ALA A 78 1.57 -6.11 -6.47
C ALA A 78 1.80 -7.61 -6.74
N ASN A 79 3.00 -8.13 -6.47
CA ASN A 79 3.27 -9.58 -6.62
C ASN A 79 2.43 -10.43 -5.66
N GLN A 80 2.26 -9.98 -4.41
CA GLN A 80 1.42 -10.67 -3.43
C GLN A 80 -0.05 -10.65 -3.85
N LEU A 81 -0.57 -9.51 -4.30
CA LEU A 81 -1.92 -9.38 -4.83
C LEU A 81 -2.15 -10.29 -6.03
N LEU A 82 -1.22 -10.32 -6.98
CA LEU A 82 -1.30 -11.18 -8.16
C LEU A 82 -1.31 -12.67 -7.78
N SER A 83 -0.47 -13.06 -6.84
CA SER A 83 -0.44 -14.45 -6.34
C SER A 83 -1.74 -14.83 -5.64
N LEU A 84 -2.28 -13.92 -4.84
CA LEU A 84 -3.54 -14.10 -4.12
C LEU A 84 -4.73 -14.17 -5.09
N GLU A 85 -4.76 -13.34 -6.11
CA GLU A 85 -5.77 -13.36 -7.17
C GLU A 85 -5.77 -14.67 -7.95
N SER A 86 -4.59 -15.22 -8.23
CA SER A 86 -4.46 -16.57 -8.82
C SER A 86 -5.09 -17.63 -7.91
N ASN A 87 -4.78 -17.61 -6.60
CA ASN A 87 -5.35 -18.56 -5.65
C ASN A 87 -6.88 -18.43 -5.52
N ILE A 88 -7.40 -17.19 -5.52
CA ILE A 88 -8.84 -16.91 -5.51
C ILE A 88 -9.49 -17.49 -6.77
N ALA A 89 -8.90 -17.28 -7.95
CA ALA A 89 -9.42 -17.82 -9.20
C ALA A 89 -9.46 -19.36 -9.17
N ASP A 90 -8.36 -20.01 -8.77
CA ASP A 90 -8.26 -21.47 -8.69
C ASP A 90 -9.29 -22.06 -7.71
N LYS A 91 -9.49 -21.43 -6.54
CA LYS A 91 -10.53 -21.83 -5.58
C LYS A 91 -11.93 -21.58 -6.13
N GLY A 92 -12.13 -20.48 -6.85
CA GLY A 92 -13.40 -20.16 -7.51
C GLY A 92 -13.80 -21.24 -8.52
N ASP A 93 -12.85 -21.76 -9.29
CA ASP A 93 -13.11 -22.84 -10.25
C ASP A 93 -13.38 -24.18 -9.55
N LYS A 94 -12.69 -24.48 -8.45
CA LYS A 94 -13.01 -25.65 -7.60
C LYS A 94 -14.41 -25.57 -6.99
N ILE A 95 -14.81 -24.38 -6.52
CA ILE A 95 -16.16 -24.14 -6.00
C ILE A 95 -17.20 -24.42 -7.08
N LYS A 96 -17.03 -23.89 -8.29
CA LYS A 96 -17.96 -24.14 -9.41
C LYS A 96 -18.05 -25.62 -9.76
N ALA A 97 -16.93 -26.32 -9.79
CA ALA A 97 -16.88 -27.75 -10.09
C ALA A 97 -17.65 -28.57 -9.04
N LEU A 98 -17.41 -28.34 -7.75
CA LEU A 98 -18.13 -29.02 -6.66
C LEU A 98 -19.61 -28.64 -6.61
N GLN A 99 -19.94 -27.37 -6.86
CA GLN A 99 -21.35 -26.95 -6.96
C GLN A 99 -22.08 -27.68 -8.09
N SER A 100 -21.44 -27.83 -9.25
CA SER A 100 -22.04 -28.56 -10.37
C SER A 100 -22.26 -30.03 -10.04
N LEU A 101 -21.29 -30.67 -9.40
CA LEU A 101 -21.39 -32.07 -8.95
C LEU A 101 -22.50 -32.28 -7.91
N LEU A 102 -22.74 -31.29 -7.04
CA LEU A 102 -23.80 -31.36 -6.03
C LEU A 102 -25.21 -31.13 -6.59
N ILE A 103 -25.35 -30.49 -7.76
CA ILE A 103 -26.67 -30.30 -8.40
C ILE A 103 -27.25 -31.63 -8.89
N ASP A 104 -26.40 -32.56 -9.32
CA ASP A 104 -26.81 -33.82 -9.93
C ASP A 104 -26.99 -34.96 -8.91
N ALA A 105 -26.72 -34.72 -7.63
CA ALA A 105 -26.71 -35.74 -6.58
C ALA A 105 -27.89 -35.62 -5.60
N SER A 106 -28.33 -36.74 -5.01
CA SER A 106 -29.38 -36.73 -3.99
C SER A 106 -28.87 -36.16 -2.66
N ALA A 107 -29.70 -35.37 -1.97
CA ALA A 107 -29.30 -34.52 -0.83
C ALA A 107 -28.64 -35.24 0.37
N ASN A 108 -28.82 -36.56 0.48
CA ASN A 108 -28.32 -37.39 1.59
C ASN A 108 -27.07 -38.21 1.22
N GLN A 109 -26.60 -38.21 -0.03
CA GLN A 109 -25.47 -39.05 -0.46
C GLN A 109 -24.13 -38.31 -0.54
N MET A 110 -24.12 -36.98 -0.38
CA MET A 110 -22.94 -36.14 -0.66
C MET A 110 -22.57 -35.21 0.51
N THR A 111 -22.70 -35.69 1.74
CA THR A 111 -22.42 -34.88 2.95
C THR A 111 -20.93 -34.49 3.02
N GLU A 112 -20.03 -35.37 2.61
CA GLU A 112 -18.58 -35.09 2.55
C GLU A 112 -18.24 -33.99 1.54
N GLU A 113 -18.84 -34.03 0.35
CA GLU A 113 -18.64 -33.02 -0.69
C GLU A 113 -19.24 -31.66 -0.29
N GLN A 114 -20.33 -31.64 0.47
CA GLN A 114 -20.89 -30.41 1.04
C GLN A 114 -19.95 -29.80 2.09
N VAL A 115 -19.36 -30.62 2.96
CA VAL A 115 -18.33 -30.17 3.92
C VAL A 115 -17.09 -29.65 3.18
N SER A 116 -16.62 -30.36 2.15
CA SER A 116 -15.49 -29.93 1.32
C SER A 116 -15.77 -28.60 0.60
N LEU A 117 -16.95 -28.45 0.00
CA LEU A 117 -17.38 -27.20 -0.62
C LEU A 117 -17.38 -26.05 0.40
N LEU A 118 -17.91 -26.28 1.60
CA LEU A 118 -17.93 -25.29 2.67
C LEU A 118 -16.51 -24.85 3.07
N GLN A 119 -15.60 -25.81 3.26
CA GLN A 119 -14.20 -25.52 3.61
C GLN A 119 -13.52 -24.68 2.52
N ILE A 120 -13.72 -25.03 1.23
CA ILE A 120 -13.15 -24.26 0.12
C ILE A 120 -13.78 -22.87 0.04
N LYS A 121 -15.10 -22.72 0.22
CA LYS A 121 -15.78 -21.41 0.28
C LYS A 121 -15.21 -20.54 1.41
N SER A 122 -15.00 -21.10 2.61
CA SER A 122 -14.40 -20.38 3.74
C SER A 122 -13.00 -19.88 3.39
N SER A 123 -12.13 -20.78 2.91
CA SER A 123 -10.76 -20.44 2.53
C SER A 123 -10.68 -19.49 1.33
N TYR A 124 -11.68 -19.51 0.44
CA TYR A 124 -11.82 -18.53 -0.64
C TYR A 124 -12.17 -17.14 -0.11
N LEU A 125 -13.07 -17.06 0.88
CA LEU A 125 -13.42 -15.79 1.51
C LEU A 125 -12.29 -15.19 2.34
N ASP A 126 -11.49 -16.03 3.01
CA ASP A 126 -10.27 -15.58 3.70
C ASP A 126 -9.30 -14.89 2.73
N ASP A 127 -9.07 -15.51 1.56
CA ASP A 127 -8.23 -14.94 0.50
C ASP A 127 -8.84 -13.65 -0.08
N MET A 128 -10.15 -13.63 -0.34
CA MET A 128 -10.83 -12.43 -0.82
C MET A 128 -10.72 -11.28 0.17
N GLN A 129 -10.92 -11.54 1.46
CA GLN A 129 -10.80 -10.53 2.52
C GLN A 129 -9.38 -10.01 2.62
N LEU A 130 -8.37 -10.88 2.53
CA LEU A 130 -6.97 -10.47 2.49
C LEU A 130 -6.69 -9.61 1.25
N SER A 131 -7.14 -10.02 0.06
CA SER A 131 -6.97 -9.26 -1.19
C SER A 131 -7.58 -7.88 -1.07
N GLN A 132 -8.78 -7.80 -0.50
CA GLN A 132 -9.46 -6.54 -0.26
C GLN A 132 -8.68 -5.63 0.67
N SER A 133 -8.18 -6.17 1.78
CA SER A 133 -7.37 -5.40 2.72
C SER A 133 -6.08 -4.84 2.10
N LEU A 134 -5.45 -5.61 1.20
CA LEU A 134 -4.23 -5.20 0.50
C LEU A 134 -4.52 -4.14 -0.57
N ARG A 135 -5.61 -4.29 -1.34
CA ARG A 135 -6.09 -3.27 -2.29
C ARG A 135 -6.43 -1.97 -1.58
N GLN A 136 -7.07 -2.07 -0.41
CA GLN A 136 -7.40 -0.94 0.45
C GLN A 136 -6.15 -0.21 0.96
N ASP A 137 -5.15 -0.94 1.46
CA ASP A 137 -3.87 -0.37 1.89
C ASP A 137 -3.14 0.33 0.73
N ALA A 138 -3.11 -0.30 -0.44
CA ALA A 138 -2.54 0.30 -1.65
C ALA A 138 -3.27 1.60 -2.01
N LEU A 139 -4.60 1.58 -2.11
CA LEU A 139 -5.37 2.75 -2.49
C LEU A 139 -5.17 3.91 -1.50
N ASN A 140 -5.16 3.62 -0.18
CA ASN A 140 -4.88 4.61 0.84
C ASN A 140 -3.50 5.25 0.66
N LYS A 141 -2.46 4.45 0.44
CA LYS A 141 -1.10 4.96 0.18
C LYS A 141 -1.04 5.81 -1.09
N LYS A 142 -1.78 5.42 -2.13
CA LYS A 142 -1.89 6.15 -3.40
C LYS A 142 -2.57 7.52 -3.19
N GLN A 143 -3.65 7.57 -2.43
CA GLN A 143 -4.32 8.82 -2.05
C GLN A 143 -3.37 9.73 -1.25
N TYR A 144 -2.73 9.21 -0.20
CA TYR A 144 -1.76 10.00 0.59
C TYR A 144 -0.62 10.55 -0.27
N LEU A 145 -0.13 9.76 -1.22
CA LEU A 145 0.90 10.21 -2.15
C LEU A 145 0.41 11.38 -3.01
N TYR A 146 -0.79 11.29 -3.58
CA TYR A 146 -1.35 12.38 -4.36
C TYR A 146 -1.58 13.64 -3.53
N GLU A 147 -2.05 13.52 -2.29
CA GLU A 147 -2.19 14.65 -1.37
C GLU A 147 -0.84 15.32 -1.09
N ASP A 148 0.20 14.53 -0.87
CA ASP A 148 1.56 15.03 -0.64
C ASP A 148 2.14 15.70 -1.90
N VAL A 149 1.94 15.09 -3.08
CA VAL A 149 2.29 15.71 -4.37
C VAL A 149 1.57 17.04 -4.55
N LEU A 150 0.25 17.09 -4.33
CA LEU A 150 -0.54 18.31 -4.47
C LEU A 150 -0.04 19.39 -3.53
N ARG A 151 0.19 19.05 -2.25
CA ARG A 151 0.75 19.96 -1.24
C ARG A 151 2.09 20.53 -1.69
N LYS A 152 3.01 19.68 -2.17
CA LYS A 152 4.35 20.11 -2.61
C LYS A 152 4.30 20.97 -3.89
N LEU A 153 3.42 20.65 -4.84
CA LEU A 153 3.19 21.49 -6.02
C LEU A 153 2.69 22.90 -5.64
N PHE A 154 1.77 22.99 -4.68
CA PHE A 154 1.32 24.27 -4.12
C PHE A 154 2.46 25.08 -3.50
N HIS A 155 3.33 24.44 -2.71
CA HIS A 155 4.47 25.13 -2.10
C HIS A 155 5.49 25.60 -3.16
N GLN A 156 5.79 24.76 -4.16
CA GLN A 156 6.72 25.14 -5.24
C GLN A 156 6.24 26.35 -6.05
N GLN A 157 4.93 26.43 -6.33
CA GLN A 157 4.34 27.58 -7.02
C GLN A 157 4.48 28.87 -6.20
N ASN A 158 4.40 28.77 -4.88
CA ASN A 158 4.37 29.92 -3.97
C ASN A 158 5.76 30.35 -3.46
N SER A 159 6.78 29.49 -3.45
CA SER A 159 8.02 29.75 -2.69
C SER A 159 9.26 30.18 -3.50
N SER A 160 9.49 29.76 -4.75
CA SER A 160 10.81 30.02 -5.39
C SER A 160 10.90 29.89 -6.92
N ALA A 161 10.04 29.11 -7.57
CA ALA A 161 10.14 28.87 -9.03
C ALA A 161 9.98 30.16 -9.86
N ASN A 162 9.24 31.15 -9.36
CA ASN A 162 9.04 32.42 -10.06
C ASN A 162 10.28 33.33 -10.00
N LEU A 163 11.00 33.34 -8.86
CA LEU A 163 12.19 34.18 -8.67
C LEU A 163 13.37 33.74 -9.52
N ASP A 164 13.65 32.43 -9.60
CA ASP A 164 14.79 31.95 -10.38
C ASP A 164 14.54 32.00 -11.89
N MET A 165 13.29 31.81 -12.32
CA MET A 165 12.90 32.02 -13.72
C MET A 165 13.01 33.50 -14.12
N GLN A 166 12.62 34.43 -13.25
CA GLN A 166 12.85 35.86 -13.46
C GLN A 166 14.34 36.21 -13.54
N LYS A 167 15.17 35.68 -12.63
CA LYS A 167 16.63 35.87 -12.68
C LYS A 167 17.24 35.29 -13.96
N LEU A 168 16.77 34.13 -14.42
CA LEU A 168 17.23 33.53 -15.67
C LEU A 168 16.88 34.43 -16.87
N ARG A 169 15.65 34.92 -16.95
CA ARG A 169 15.24 35.88 -17.98
C ARG A 169 16.09 37.15 -17.95
N ALA A 170 16.36 37.70 -16.77
CA ALA A 170 17.22 38.86 -16.61
C ALA A 170 18.65 38.59 -17.12
N LYS A 171 19.24 37.43 -16.77
CA LYS A 171 20.57 37.03 -17.26
C LYS A 171 20.60 36.79 -18.77
N GLN A 172 19.53 36.24 -19.35
CA GLN A 172 19.41 36.06 -20.79
C GLN A 172 19.36 37.42 -21.51
N GLU A 173 18.61 38.39 -20.96
CA GLU A 173 18.52 39.73 -21.53
C GLU A 173 19.84 40.48 -21.43
N GLU A 174 20.53 40.38 -20.29
CA GLU A 174 21.86 40.96 -20.12
C GLU A 174 22.87 40.35 -21.11
N ALA A 175 22.81 39.04 -21.36
CA ALA A 175 23.67 38.38 -22.33
C ALA A 175 23.43 38.89 -23.76
N LYS A 176 22.17 39.15 -24.15
CA LYS A 176 21.83 39.78 -25.44
C LYS A 176 22.41 41.19 -25.54
N GLN A 177 22.23 42.01 -24.51
CA GLN A 177 22.78 43.37 -24.51
C GLN A 177 24.32 43.39 -24.61
N ARG A 178 25.01 42.43 -23.99
CA ARG A 178 26.47 42.30 -24.14
C ARG A 178 26.85 41.91 -25.57
N MET A 179 26.11 41.01 -26.19
CA MET A 179 26.30 40.60 -27.59
C MET A 179 26.15 41.80 -28.54
N ASP A 180 25.07 42.58 -28.41
CA ASP A 180 24.82 43.75 -29.26
C ASP A 180 25.97 44.75 -29.21
N ARG A 181 26.54 44.97 -28.02
CA ARG A 181 27.72 45.82 -27.83
C ARG A 181 28.97 45.27 -28.52
N VAL A 182 29.22 43.96 -28.41
CA VAL A 182 30.37 43.31 -29.06
C VAL A 182 30.24 43.37 -30.58
N ILE A 183 29.05 43.13 -31.13
CA ILE A 183 28.78 43.26 -32.57
C ILE A 183 29.06 44.69 -33.02
N ALA A 184 28.48 45.69 -32.34
CA ALA A 184 28.69 47.10 -32.69
C ALA A 184 30.17 47.51 -32.61
N GLN A 185 30.92 47.01 -31.61
CA GLN A 185 32.34 47.31 -31.46
C GLN A 185 33.19 46.66 -32.56
N VAL A 186 32.93 45.38 -32.88
CA VAL A 186 33.65 44.68 -33.95
C VAL A 186 33.33 45.30 -35.31
N ASP A 187 32.07 45.61 -35.58
CA ASP A 187 31.64 46.26 -36.82
C ASP A 187 32.32 47.62 -37.02
N ALA A 188 32.37 48.45 -35.96
CA ALA A 188 33.11 49.71 -35.98
C ALA A 188 34.62 49.53 -36.24
N THR A 189 35.25 48.46 -35.74
CA THR A 189 36.66 48.16 -36.03
C THR A 189 36.89 47.66 -37.45
N LEU A 190 35.96 46.91 -38.03
CA LEU A 190 36.03 46.40 -39.41
C LEU A 190 35.79 47.52 -40.44
N LEU A 191 34.88 48.46 -40.14
CA LEU A 191 34.61 49.66 -40.95
C LEU A 191 35.82 50.61 -41.04
N ASN A 192 36.60 50.75 -39.96
CA ASN A 192 37.85 51.52 -39.99
C ASN A 192 38.95 50.85 -40.84
N GLY A 193 38.77 49.58 -41.21
CA GLY A 193 39.69 48.77 -41.97
C GLY A 193 39.22 48.38 -43.38
N ARG A 194 38.49 49.25 -44.13
CA ARG A 194 38.13 49.02 -45.57
C ARG A 194 37.71 47.58 -45.95
N LEU A 195 37.01 46.89 -45.05
CA LEU A 195 36.51 45.53 -45.27
C LEU A 195 34.98 45.57 -45.17
N ASP A 196 34.30 45.47 -46.31
CA ASP A 196 32.82 45.40 -46.42
C ASP A 196 32.24 44.06 -45.92
N LYS A 197 32.83 43.44 -44.89
CA LYS A 197 32.44 42.11 -44.42
C LYS A 197 31.85 42.17 -43.02
N THR A 198 30.65 41.61 -42.86
CA THR A 198 30.01 41.37 -41.57
C THR A 198 30.87 40.49 -40.67
N SER A 199 30.79 40.70 -39.35
CA SER A 199 31.55 39.91 -38.38
C SER A 199 31.12 38.44 -38.39
N PRO A 200 32.04 37.47 -38.54
CA PRO A 200 31.73 36.04 -38.44
C PRO A 200 31.03 35.63 -37.13
N TYR A 201 31.23 36.40 -36.07
CA TYR A 201 30.60 36.18 -34.77
C TYR A 201 29.09 36.43 -34.80
N ALA A 202 28.63 37.41 -35.57
CA ALA A 202 27.21 37.70 -35.72
C ALA A 202 26.49 36.54 -36.45
N ASP A 203 27.13 35.97 -37.47
CA ASP A 203 26.60 34.85 -38.24
C ASP A 203 26.49 33.58 -37.38
N GLU A 204 27.55 33.22 -36.63
CA GLU A 204 27.53 32.07 -35.73
C GLU A 204 26.50 32.23 -34.59
N PHE A 205 26.37 33.44 -34.05
CA PHE A 205 25.37 33.73 -33.02
C PHE A 205 23.93 33.57 -33.55
N ALA A 206 23.65 34.09 -34.74
CA ALA A 206 22.34 33.92 -35.39
C ALA A 206 22.02 32.45 -35.67
N ILE A 207 23.01 31.66 -36.13
CA ILE A 207 22.88 30.21 -36.31
C ILE A 207 22.56 29.53 -34.97
N ASN A 208 23.28 29.86 -33.90
CA ASN A 208 23.07 29.27 -32.58
C ASN A 208 21.71 29.62 -32.00
N LEU A 209 21.25 30.87 -32.16
CA LEU A 209 19.90 31.28 -31.74
C LEU A 209 18.82 30.51 -32.52
N GLY A 210 19.00 30.37 -33.84
CA GLY A 210 18.09 29.56 -34.67
C GLY A 210 18.01 28.10 -34.21
N LYS A 211 19.15 27.48 -33.89
CA LYS A 211 19.19 26.13 -33.31
C LYS A 211 18.52 26.05 -31.94
N ILE A 212 18.71 27.04 -31.07
CA ILE A 212 18.03 27.12 -29.76
C ILE A 212 16.50 27.18 -29.94
N GLU A 213 16.00 27.97 -30.89
CA GLU A 213 14.56 28.05 -31.15
C GLU A 213 14.01 26.74 -31.75
N GLN A 214 14.77 26.07 -32.61
CA GLN A 214 14.42 24.72 -33.10
C GLN A 214 14.35 23.71 -31.94
N LEU A 215 15.31 23.73 -31.02
CA LEU A 215 15.32 22.88 -29.83
C LEU A 215 14.15 23.20 -28.89
N LYS A 216 13.85 24.48 -28.64
CA LYS A 216 12.68 24.88 -27.85
C LYS A 216 11.38 24.36 -28.45
N LYS A 217 11.22 24.48 -29.78
CA LYS A 217 10.06 23.95 -30.50
C LYS A 217 9.97 22.44 -30.36
N ALA A 218 11.07 21.71 -30.59
CA ALA A 218 11.11 20.26 -30.44
C ALA A 218 10.78 19.81 -28.99
N ILE A 219 11.29 20.52 -27.98
CA ILE A 219 10.96 20.28 -26.57
C ILE A 219 9.47 20.52 -26.32
N SER A 220 8.91 21.65 -26.76
CA SER A 220 7.49 21.96 -26.55
C SER A 220 6.53 20.97 -27.19
N GLN A 221 6.95 20.34 -28.30
CA GLN A 221 6.17 19.35 -29.04
C GLN A 221 6.39 17.91 -28.54
N HIS A 222 7.35 17.71 -27.62
CA HIS A 222 7.65 16.39 -27.09
C HIS A 222 6.51 15.92 -26.17
N GLN A 223 6.16 14.63 -26.22
CA GLN A 223 5.05 14.05 -25.44
C GLN A 223 5.20 14.31 -23.93
N SER A 224 6.44 14.30 -23.44
CA SER A 224 6.79 14.61 -22.04
C SER A 224 6.80 16.12 -21.72
N SER A 225 6.29 16.98 -22.59
CA SER A 225 6.18 18.42 -22.35
C SER A 225 4.76 18.94 -22.58
N LEU A 226 3.85 18.07 -23.00
CA LEU A 226 2.44 18.38 -23.15
C LEU A 226 1.78 18.51 -21.77
N ALA A 227 0.91 19.51 -21.66
CA ALA A 227 0.06 19.65 -20.48
C ALA A 227 -0.86 18.41 -20.35
N PRO A 228 -1.20 18.00 -19.12
CA PRO A 228 -2.21 16.97 -18.94
C PRO A 228 -3.56 17.46 -19.46
N THR A 229 -4.36 16.55 -20.01
CA THR A 229 -5.71 16.86 -20.48
C THR A 229 -6.75 16.05 -19.71
N ILE A 230 -7.86 16.68 -19.33
CA ILE A 230 -9.06 16.02 -18.80
C ILE A 230 -10.17 16.23 -19.84
N ASP A 231 -10.77 15.15 -20.33
CA ASP A 231 -11.81 15.18 -21.37
C ASP A 231 -11.44 16.02 -22.63
N GLY A 232 -10.16 15.96 -23.01
CA GLY A 232 -9.62 16.72 -24.16
C GLY A 232 -9.30 18.19 -23.88
N VAL A 233 -9.50 18.67 -22.65
CA VAL A 233 -9.18 20.04 -22.23
C VAL A 233 -7.87 20.05 -21.45
N GLU A 234 -6.92 20.90 -21.82
CA GLU A 234 -5.67 21.08 -21.08
C GLU A 234 -5.94 21.63 -19.67
N VAL A 235 -5.31 21.02 -18.66
CA VAL A 235 -5.44 21.41 -17.26
C VAL A 235 -4.08 21.62 -16.61
N SER A 236 -4.09 22.31 -15.46
CA SER A 236 -2.87 22.46 -14.64
C SER A 236 -2.45 21.13 -14.00
N ALA A 237 -1.18 21.03 -13.59
CA ALA A 237 -0.68 19.87 -12.85
C ALA A 237 -1.47 19.63 -11.54
N GLN A 238 -1.82 20.70 -10.84
CA GLN A 238 -2.60 20.66 -9.61
C GLN A 238 -4.01 20.12 -9.86
N GLU A 239 -4.66 20.60 -10.92
CA GLU A 239 -6.00 20.15 -11.28
C GLU A 239 -6.00 18.69 -11.72
N TYR A 240 -4.98 18.28 -12.47
CA TYR A 240 -4.78 16.89 -12.82
C TYR A 240 -4.62 15.99 -11.59
N VAL A 241 -3.79 16.37 -10.62
CA VAL A 241 -3.60 15.59 -9.37
C VAL A 241 -4.87 15.58 -8.52
N ARG A 242 -5.67 16.65 -8.49
CA ARG A 242 -7.00 16.63 -7.85
C ARG A 242 -7.95 15.66 -8.51
N GLN A 243 -7.95 15.59 -9.84
CA GLN A 243 -8.76 14.61 -10.56
C GLN A 243 -8.34 13.18 -10.21
N LEU A 244 -7.03 12.90 -10.10
CA LEU A 244 -6.54 11.60 -9.65
C LEU A 244 -6.99 11.26 -8.22
N LEU A 245 -7.00 12.24 -7.31
CA LEU A 245 -7.55 12.08 -5.96
C LEU A 245 -9.05 11.77 -5.98
N MET A 246 -9.83 12.50 -6.79
CA MET A 246 -11.26 12.23 -6.93
C MET A 246 -11.52 10.83 -7.49
N GLN A 247 -10.75 10.38 -8.48
CA GLN A 247 -10.84 9.02 -9.00
C GLN A 247 -10.55 7.99 -7.92
N ALA A 248 -9.47 8.18 -7.15
CA ALA A 248 -9.12 7.28 -6.06
C ALA A 248 -10.19 7.23 -4.95
N ALA A 249 -10.92 8.33 -4.72
CA ALA A 249 -12.07 8.34 -3.80
C ALA A 249 -13.28 7.59 -4.36
N SER A 250 -13.49 7.61 -5.68
CA SER A 250 -14.49 6.76 -6.33
C SER A 250 -14.14 5.28 -6.21
N ASP A 251 -12.87 4.94 -6.46
CA ASP A 251 -12.36 3.57 -6.33
C ASP A 251 -12.51 3.06 -4.88
N GLN A 252 -12.33 3.96 -3.89
CA GLN A 252 -12.55 3.65 -2.48
C GLN A 252 -13.98 3.19 -2.21
N SER A 253 -14.97 3.92 -2.76
CA SER A 253 -16.37 3.55 -2.58
C SER A 253 -16.71 2.20 -3.18
N LEU A 254 -16.08 1.84 -4.30
CA LEU A 254 -16.22 0.50 -4.88
C LEU A 254 -15.65 -0.57 -3.95
N LEU A 255 -14.45 -0.34 -3.40
CA LEU A 255 -13.84 -1.27 -2.44
C LEU A 255 -14.70 -1.44 -1.18
N ASP A 256 -15.34 -0.38 -0.68
CA ASP A 256 -16.24 -0.46 0.47
C ASP A 256 -17.48 -1.33 0.17
N GLN A 257 -18.03 -1.23 -1.04
CA GLN A 257 -19.14 -2.06 -1.50
C GLN A 257 -18.73 -3.54 -1.63
N GLU A 258 -17.54 -3.81 -2.15
CA GLU A 258 -17.00 -5.17 -2.24
C GLU A 258 -16.78 -5.79 -0.86
N ALA A 259 -16.28 -5.02 0.11
CA ALA A 259 -16.14 -5.48 1.50
C ALA A 259 -17.50 -5.87 2.11
N LEU A 260 -18.55 -5.09 1.83
CA LEU A 260 -19.91 -5.43 2.25
C LEU A 260 -20.39 -6.73 1.60
N MET A 261 -20.14 -6.94 0.30
CA MET A 261 -20.48 -8.19 -0.38
C MET A 261 -19.77 -9.40 0.25
N ILE A 262 -18.46 -9.29 0.53
CA ILE A 262 -17.69 -10.35 1.19
C ILE A 262 -18.30 -10.68 2.57
N SER A 263 -18.73 -9.67 3.32
CA SER A 263 -19.38 -9.89 4.63
C SER A 263 -20.70 -10.67 4.53
N TYR A 264 -21.50 -10.40 3.49
CA TYR A 264 -22.73 -11.17 3.24
C TYR A 264 -22.43 -12.59 2.79
N MET A 265 -21.40 -12.79 1.95
CA MET A 265 -20.96 -14.13 1.56
C MET A 265 -20.47 -14.94 2.76
N ALA A 266 -19.69 -14.34 3.67
CA ALA A 266 -19.25 -14.98 4.90
C ALA A 266 -20.43 -15.37 5.80
N LYS A 267 -21.45 -14.51 5.90
CA LYS A 267 -22.69 -14.84 6.61
C LYS A 267 -23.41 -16.04 6.00
N LEU A 268 -23.50 -16.12 4.66
CA LEU A 268 -24.10 -17.28 3.99
C LEU A 268 -23.31 -18.56 4.24
N VAL A 269 -21.97 -18.51 4.17
CA VAL A 269 -21.10 -19.66 4.49
C VAL A 269 -21.29 -20.11 5.94
N ALA A 270 -21.42 -19.19 6.90
CA ALA A 270 -21.69 -19.55 8.29
C ALA A 270 -23.07 -20.22 8.47
N LEU A 271 -24.10 -19.77 7.74
CA LEU A 271 -25.42 -20.41 7.75
C LEU A 271 -25.38 -21.80 7.10
N ASP A 272 -24.67 -21.95 5.98
CA ASP A 272 -24.43 -23.24 5.33
C ASP A 272 -23.76 -24.22 6.32
N ALA A 273 -22.73 -23.75 7.03
CA ALA A 273 -22.02 -24.52 8.06
C ALA A 273 -22.96 -25.00 9.17
N GLN A 274 -23.78 -24.10 9.72
CA GLN A 274 -24.75 -24.42 10.76
C GLN A 274 -25.78 -25.46 10.27
N SER A 275 -26.22 -25.36 9.01
CA SER A 275 -27.17 -26.32 8.44
C SER A 275 -26.58 -27.72 8.29
N ILE A 276 -25.30 -27.82 7.94
CA ILE A 276 -24.57 -29.09 7.83
C ILE A 276 -24.34 -29.68 9.22
N GLU A 277 -23.90 -28.87 10.18
CA GLU A 277 -23.73 -29.29 11.59
C GLU A 277 -25.03 -29.84 12.17
N PHE A 278 -26.15 -29.15 11.95
CA PHE A 278 -27.46 -29.63 12.39
C PHE A 278 -27.81 -30.98 11.75
N ARG A 279 -27.60 -31.14 10.44
CA ARG A 279 -27.89 -32.41 9.76
C ARG A 279 -27.02 -33.55 10.27
N LEU A 280 -25.73 -33.31 10.50
CA LEU A 280 -24.79 -34.30 11.05
C LEU A 280 -25.14 -34.68 12.51
N ALA A 281 -25.61 -33.73 13.31
CA ALA A 281 -25.97 -33.97 14.70
C ALA A 281 -27.31 -34.72 14.86
N TYR A 282 -28.21 -34.60 13.87
CA TYR A 282 -29.58 -35.13 13.92
C TYR A 282 -29.90 -36.13 12.80
N GLU A 283 -28.89 -36.67 12.11
CA GLU A 283 -29.09 -37.74 11.14
C GLU A 283 -29.66 -38.96 11.88
N GLU A 284 -30.99 -39.15 11.77
CA GLU A 284 -31.69 -40.34 12.25
C GLU A 284 -31.16 -41.54 11.48
N THR A 285 -30.49 -42.46 12.17
CA THR A 285 -30.51 -43.86 11.72
C THR A 285 -31.96 -44.33 11.75
N GLU A 286 -32.33 -45.31 10.92
CA GLU A 286 -33.69 -45.88 10.83
C GLU A 286 -34.30 -46.32 12.20
N ASP A 287 -33.54 -46.30 13.29
CA ASP A 287 -33.95 -46.62 14.66
C ASP A 287 -34.17 -45.41 15.61
N GLY A 288 -34.14 -44.16 15.13
CA GLY A 288 -34.46 -42.98 15.97
C GLY A 288 -33.48 -42.74 17.14
N VAL A 289 -32.26 -43.28 17.04
CA VAL A 289 -31.21 -43.07 18.04
C VAL A 289 -30.32 -41.91 17.59
N VAL A 290 -30.37 -40.80 18.32
CA VAL A 290 -29.39 -39.71 18.20
C VAL A 290 -27.99 -40.28 18.39
N ILE A 291 -27.14 -40.24 17.36
CA ILE A 291 -25.77 -40.76 17.43
C ILE A 291 -24.93 -39.88 18.36
N ASN A 292 -24.88 -40.24 19.65
CA ASN A 292 -23.81 -39.87 20.57
C ASN A 292 -22.91 -41.10 20.81
N ASN A 293 -22.54 -41.80 19.74
CA ASN A 293 -21.54 -42.86 19.85
C ASN A 293 -20.16 -42.19 19.82
N PHE A 294 -19.23 -42.62 20.68
CA PHE A 294 -17.86 -42.10 20.90
C PHE A 294 -17.63 -41.10 22.04
N THR A 295 -18.61 -40.84 22.91
CA THR A 295 -18.33 -40.05 24.14
C THR A 295 -17.60 -40.87 25.22
N LYS A 296 -17.55 -42.20 25.09
CA LYS A 296 -16.86 -43.09 26.04
C LYS A 296 -15.66 -43.81 25.40
N PRO A 297 -14.49 -43.84 26.06
CA PRO A 297 -13.28 -44.46 25.53
C PRO A 297 -13.41 -45.92 25.13
N ASN A 298 -14.31 -46.67 25.79
CA ASN A 298 -14.54 -48.09 25.47
C ASN A 298 -15.26 -48.30 24.12
N GLN A 299 -15.96 -47.29 23.60
CA GLN A 299 -16.61 -47.34 22.28
C GLN A 299 -15.67 -46.86 21.16
N ALA A 300 -14.62 -46.10 21.50
CA ALA A 300 -13.61 -45.63 20.55
C ALA A 300 -12.43 -46.60 20.41
N ALA A 301 -12.24 -47.52 21.36
CA ALA A 301 -11.14 -48.49 21.33
C ALA A 301 -11.17 -49.41 20.11
N ASP A 302 -12.37 -49.74 19.60
CA ASP A 302 -12.57 -50.59 18.43
C ASP A 302 -12.18 -49.90 17.10
N LEU A 303 -11.87 -48.59 17.12
CA LEU A 303 -11.39 -47.85 15.94
C LEU A 303 -9.87 -47.98 15.73
N PHE A 304 -9.15 -48.57 16.68
CA PHE A 304 -7.68 -48.58 16.69
C PHE A 304 -7.06 -49.97 16.50
N PHE A 305 -7.87 -51.00 16.24
CA PHE A 305 -7.40 -52.37 16.01
C PHE A 305 -8.17 -53.06 14.89
#